data_AF-A0A4Z2J9U7-F1
#
_entry.id   AF-A0A4Z2J9U7-F1
#
_cell.length_a   1.000
_cell.length_b   1.000
_cell.length_c   1.000
_cell.angle_alpha   90.00
_cell.angle_beta   90.00
_cell.angle_gamma   90.00
#
_symmetry.space_group_name_H-M   'P 1'
#
loop_
_entity.id
_entity.type
_entity.pdbx_description
1 polymer ?
#
loop_
_entity_poly.entity_id
_entity_poly.type
_entity_poly.pdbx_seq_one_letter_code
_entity_poly.pdbx_strand_id
1 'polypeptide(L)'
;MRLTLDKALAVGTALEVEAINGTQHIVITPNLAAQCGYSMESDPWGNTSIYSSLLGCYVDNKDDQTFNVGLRLRLYNPSGSDVVTHDVMQTCSYTRWASREILCDRNYMEVSRHIASSDAEVKGQTQAVKEINAIPDASGAAHSIWKLTFYTPEPVSMVLREAEQAGYGAMTTSTRLVVRAPYNTAETTSEEVDGVSMEVFRVSAYYKAPYGLGVVDLAAACPTGKS
;
A
#
# COMPACT_ATOMS: atom_id res chain seq x y z
N MET A 1 3.06 -8.87 -4.65
CA MET A 1 3.43 -9.25 -6.04
C MET A 1 4.92 -9.09 -6.25
N ARG A 2 5.54 -9.89 -7.13
CA ARG A 2 6.94 -9.76 -7.54
C ARG A 2 7.08 -9.83 -9.06
N LEU A 3 7.74 -8.85 -9.66
CA LEU A 3 8.23 -8.86 -11.04
C LEU A 3 9.76 -8.93 -11.00
N THR A 4 10.37 -9.78 -11.82
CA THR A 4 11.84 -9.89 -11.91
C THR A 4 12.28 -9.54 -13.32
N LEU A 5 13.22 -8.60 -13.40
CA LEU A 5 13.88 -8.18 -14.63
C LEU A 5 15.27 -8.83 -14.68
N ASP A 6 15.51 -9.61 -15.73
CA ASP A 6 16.82 -10.22 -15.96
C ASP A 6 17.87 -9.14 -16.24
N LYS A 7 19.07 -9.31 -15.68
CA LYS A 7 20.22 -8.46 -15.93
C LYS A 7 20.43 -8.19 -17.42
N ALA A 8 20.24 -9.16 -18.30
CA ALA A 8 20.39 -9.01 -19.75
C ALA A 8 19.53 -7.85 -20.32
N LEU A 9 18.44 -7.51 -19.64
CA LEU A 9 17.55 -6.39 -19.99
C LEU A 9 17.94 -5.06 -19.30
N ALA A 10 18.85 -5.10 -18.32
CA ALA A 10 19.21 -3.97 -17.45
C ALA A 10 20.70 -3.55 -17.50
N VAL A 11 21.60 -4.33 -18.12
CA VAL A 11 23.04 -3.99 -18.16
C VAL A 11 23.26 -2.67 -18.89
N GLY A 12 23.81 -1.70 -18.16
CA GLY A 12 24.18 -0.40 -18.69
C GLY A 12 23.02 0.60 -18.75
N THR A 13 21.77 0.15 -18.67
CA THR A 13 20.59 1.01 -18.80
C THR A 13 20.07 1.52 -17.46
N ALA A 14 19.63 2.78 -17.40
CA ALA A 14 18.86 3.25 -16.25
C ALA A 14 17.41 2.73 -16.35
N LEU A 15 16.87 2.19 -15.25
CA LEU A 15 15.49 1.70 -15.17
C LEU A 15 14.62 2.73 -14.43
N GLU A 16 13.54 3.16 -15.06
CA GLU A 16 12.45 3.90 -14.45
C GLU A 16 11.19 3.03 -14.44
N VAL A 17 10.48 3.02 -13.31
CA VAL A 17 9.26 2.24 -13.12
C VAL A 17 8.11 3.20 -12.93
N GLU A 18 7.06 3.01 -13.72
CA GLU A 18 5.81 3.77 -13.64
C GLU A 18 4.66 2.82 -13.27
N ALA A 19 3.78 3.23 -12.36
CA ALA A 19 2.50 2.56 -12.16
C ALA A 19 1.50 3.00 -13.22
N ILE A 20 0.74 2.03 -13.75
CA ILE A 20 -0.32 2.27 -14.72
C ILE A 20 -1.63 2.45 -13.97
N ASN A 21 -2.21 3.64 -14.04
CA ASN A 21 -3.51 3.98 -13.44
C ASN A 21 -4.48 4.43 -14.53
N GLY A 22 -5.20 3.49 -15.12
CA GLY A 22 -6.01 3.74 -16.31
C GLY A 22 -5.12 4.17 -17.49
N THR A 23 -5.31 5.41 -17.96
CA THR A 23 -4.47 5.99 -19.03
C THR A 23 -3.27 6.78 -18.51
N GLN A 24 -3.14 6.94 -17.19
CA GLN A 24 -2.05 7.67 -16.57
C GLN A 24 -0.88 6.74 -16.24
N HIS A 25 0.32 7.28 -16.36
CA HIS A 25 1.56 6.64 -15.94
C HIS A 25 2.21 7.47 -14.86
N ILE A 26 2.36 6.90 -13.67
CA ILE A 26 2.87 7.60 -12.48
C ILE A 26 4.25 7.06 -12.13
N VAL A 27 5.28 7.91 -12.21
CA VAL A 27 6.65 7.53 -11.85
C VAL A 27 6.73 7.16 -10.37
N ILE A 28 7.22 5.95 -10.09
CA ILE A 28 7.43 5.45 -8.73
C ILE A 28 8.78 5.95 -8.22
N THR A 29 8.77 7.13 -7.61
CA THR A 29 9.92 7.69 -6.91
C THR A 29 10.20 6.91 -5.61
N PRO A 30 11.41 6.98 -5.02
CA PRO A 30 11.71 6.30 -3.76
C PRO A 30 10.73 6.63 -2.62
N ASN A 31 10.34 7.91 -2.49
CA ASN A 31 9.38 8.35 -1.48
C ASN A 31 7.98 7.77 -1.75
N LEU A 32 7.53 7.88 -3.00
CA LEU A 32 6.23 7.32 -3.40
C LEU A 32 6.22 5.80 -3.23
N ALA A 33 7.34 5.11 -3.46
CA ALA A 33 7.43 3.66 -3.35
C ALA A 33 7.04 3.19 -1.94
N ALA A 34 7.66 3.73 -0.89
CA ALA A 34 7.33 3.35 0.49
C ALA A 34 5.88 3.71 0.87
N GLN A 35 5.40 4.89 0.45
CA GLN A 35 4.03 5.36 0.72
C GLN A 35 2.96 4.51 0.02
N CYS A 36 3.26 4.06 -1.20
CA CYS A 36 2.33 3.37 -2.07
C CYS A 36 2.52 1.86 -2.10
N GLY A 37 3.39 1.30 -1.28
CA GLY A 37 3.57 -0.14 -1.18
C GLY A 37 4.34 -0.73 -2.36
N TYR A 38 5.39 -0.06 -2.82
CA TYR A 38 6.34 -0.57 -3.80
C TYR A 38 7.74 -0.63 -3.20
N SER A 39 8.50 -1.63 -3.61
CA SER A 39 9.91 -1.77 -3.26
C SER A 39 10.69 -2.35 -4.43
N MET A 40 11.99 -2.12 -4.46
CA MET A 40 12.87 -2.61 -5.50
C MET A 40 14.17 -3.10 -4.88
N GLU A 41 14.72 -4.17 -5.42
CA GLU A 41 16.01 -4.71 -5.02
C GLU A 41 16.75 -5.21 -6.24
N SER A 42 18.06 -5.02 -6.26
CA SER A 42 18.94 -5.65 -7.24
C SER A 42 19.74 -6.72 -6.54
N ASP A 43 19.72 -7.93 -7.10
CA ASP A 43 20.52 -9.03 -6.59
C ASP A 43 22.01 -8.83 -6.95
N PRO A 44 22.95 -9.55 -6.29
CA PRO A 44 24.38 -9.46 -6.60
C PRO A 44 24.74 -9.85 -8.04
N TRP A 45 23.87 -10.59 -8.73
CA TRP A 45 24.07 -10.98 -10.12
C TRP A 45 23.68 -9.87 -11.08
N GLY A 46 22.85 -8.91 -10.64
CA GLY A 46 22.37 -7.72 -11.32
C GLY A 46 20.95 -7.84 -11.90
N ASN A 47 20.15 -8.82 -11.46
CA ASN A 47 18.72 -8.85 -11.75
C ASN A 47 17.99 -7.92 -10.78
N THR A 48 16.97 -7.23 -11.26
CA THR A 48 16.15 -6.33 -10.43
C THR A 48 14.80 -6.98 -10.15
N SER A 49 14.45 -7.11 -8.88
CA SER A 49 13.11 -7.51 -8.44
C SER A 49 12.33 -6.29 -7.97
N ILE A 50 11.13 -6.13 -8.52
CA ILE A 50 10.17 -5.08 -8.17
C ILE A 50 9.02 -5.75 -7.41
N TYR A 51 8.69 -5.21 -6.25
CA TYR A 51 7.62 -5.69 -5.39
C TYR A 51 6.52 -4.66 -5.32
N SER A 52 5.29 -5.15 -5.23
CA SER A 52 4.09 -4.34 -5.04
C SER A 52 3.18 -5.01 -4.03
N SER A 53 2.78 -4.26 -3.00
CA SER A 53 1.73 -4.65 -2.07
C SER A 53 0.42 -4.81 -2.83
N LEU A 54 -0.39 -5.79 -2.44
CA LEU A 54 -1.72 -5.99 -2.99
C LEU A 54 -2.67 -4.84 -2.63
N LEU A 55 -2.37 -4.10 -1.56
CA LEU A 55 -3.11 -2.91 -1.14
C LEU A 55 -2.38 -1.62 -1.54
N GLY A 56 -1.40 -1.71 -2.43
CA GLY A 56 -0.63 -0.56 -2.89
C GLY A 56 -1.47 0.48 -3.64
N CYS A 57 -0.93 1.69 -3.82
CA CYS A 57 -1.56 2.67 -4.69
C CYS A 57 -1.66 2.11 -6.11
N TYR A 58 -2.65 2.55 -6.88
CA TYR A 58 -2.83 2.15 -8.29
C TYR A 58 -3.03 0.64 -8.52
N VAL A 59 -3.23 -0.13 -7.46
CA VAL A 59 -3.70 -1.51 -7.54
C VAL A 59 -5.22 -1.49 -7.55
N ASP A 60 -5.82 -2.05 -8.59
CA ASP A 60 -7.26 -2.26 -8.68
C ASP A 60 -7.64 -3.46 -7.80
N ASN A 61 -8.18 -3.18 -6.62
CA ASN A 61 -8.68 -4.17 -5.67
C ASN A 61 -10.19 -4.39 -5.86
N LYS A 62 -10.56 -5.60 -6.26
CA LYS A 62 -11.94 -6.06 -6.36
C LYS A 62 -12.25 -6.98 -5.19
N ASP A 63 -12.99 -6.43 -4.23
CA ASP A 63 -13.60 -7.13 -3.09
C ASP A 63 -12.62 -7.92 -2.21
N ASP A 64 -11.38 -7.45 -2.07
CA ASP A 64 -10.28 -8.16 -1.40
C ASP A 64 -10.03 -9.58 -1.95
N GLN A 65 -10.47 -9.85 -3.18
CA GLN A 65 -10.39 -11.16 -3.82
C GLN A 65 -9.52 -11.13 -5.07
N THR A 66 -9.58 -10.07 -5.86
CA THR A 66 -8.81 -9.96 -7.10
C THR A 66 -8.11 -8.62 -7.17
N PHE A 67 -6.82 -8.66 -7.43
CA PHE A 67 -5.94 -7.50 -7.43
C PHE A 67 -5.26 -7.40 -8.78
N ASN A 68 -5.45 -6.29 -9.48
CA ASN A 68 -4.81 -6.03 -10.76
C ASN A 68 -3.82 -4.88 -10.60
N VAL A 69 -2.60 -5.07 -11.06
CA VAL A 69 -1.59 -4.03 -11.10
C VAL A 69 -0.94 -4.02 -12.47
N GLY A 70 -0.71 -2.82 -12.97
CA GLY A 70 0.04 -2.56 -14.18
C GLY A 70 1.28 -1.74 -13.86
N LEU A 71 2.42 -2.15 -14.41
CA LEU A 71 3.68 -1.43 -14.34
C LEU A 71 4.19 -1.20 -15.76
N ARG A 72 4.74 -0.02 -16.00
CA ARG A 72 5.51 0.32 -17.20
C ARG A 72 6.97 0.45 -16.81
N LEU A 73 7.83 -0.30 -17.48
CA LEU A 73 9.27 -0.27 -17.32
C LEU A 73 9.88 0.52 -18.47
N ARG A 74 10.64 1.57 -18.15
CA ARG A 74 11.36 2.40 -19.13
C ARG A 74 12.85 2.20 -18.94
N LEU A 75 13.49 1.60 -19.94
CA LEU A 75 14.91 1.27 -19.97
C LEU A 75 15.63 2.30 -20.84
N TYR A 76 16.46 3.13 -20.22
CA TYR A 76 17.19 4.20 -20.89
C TYR A 76 18.59 3.72 -21.27
N ASN A 77 18.93 3.78 -22.55
CA ASN A 77 20.27 3.47 -23.01
C ASN A 77 21.26 4.58 -22.59
N PRO A 78 22.44 4.25 -22.03
CA PRO A 78 23.44 5.24 -21.59
C PRO A 78 23.93 6.19 -22.70
N SER A 79 23.75 5.83 -23.97
CA SER A 79 24.05 6.70 -25.13
C SER A 79 22.98 7.77 -25.42
N GLY A 80 21.85 7.76 -24.71
CA GLY A 80 20.94 8.90 -24.58
C GLY A 80 19.84 9.09 -25.64
N SER A 81 19.66 8.16 -26.60
CA SER A 81 18.62 8.31 -27.65
C SER A 81 17.46 7.33 -27.54
N ASP A 82 17.70 6.11 -27.05
CA ASP A 82 16.72 5.02 -27.16
C ASP A 82 16.15 4.65 -25.80
N VAL A 83 14.82 4.66 -25.70
CA VAL A 83 14.06 4.21 -24.54
C VAL A 83 13.24 2.99 -24.94
N VAL A 84 13.54 1.85 -24.32
CA VAL A 84 12.73 0.64 -24.50
C VAL A 84 11.66 0.63 -23.40
N THR A 85 10.41 0.48 -23.81
CA THR A 85 9.27 0.49 -22.89
C THR A 85 8.59 -0.88 -22.87
N HIS A 86 8.33 -1.41 -21.68
CA HIS A 86 7.60 -2.66 -21.47
C HIS A 86 6.46 -2.46 -20.48
N ASP A 87 5.24 -2.78 -20.91
CA ASP A 87 4.07 -2.78 -20.03
C ASP A 87 3.84 -4.20 -19.53
N VAL A 88 3.74 -4.34 -18.21
CA VAL A 88 3.52 -5.60 -17.52
C VAL A 88 2.26 -5.46 -16.67
N MET A 89 1.29 -6.32 -16.92
CA MET A 89 0.08 -6.42 -16.11
C MET A 89 0.05 -7.78 -15.43
N GLN A 90 -0.37 -7.78 -14.16
CA GLN A 90 -0.48 -9.00 -13.40
C GLN A 90 -1.73 -8.94 -12.53
N THR A 91 -2.43 -10.08 -12.50
CA THR A 91 -3.59 -10.31 -11.64
C THR A 91 -3.23 -11.33 -10.56
N CYS A 92 -3.64 -11.05 -9.32
CA CYS A 92 -3.55 -11.98 -8.20
C CYS A 92 -4.94 -12.22 -7.62
N SER A 93 -5.23 -13.47 -7.26
CA SER A 93 -6.54 -13.84 -6.69
C SER A 93 -6.38 -14.60 -5.37
N TYR A 94 -7.24 -14.29 -4.41
CA TYR A 94 -7.24 -14.87 -3.06
C TYR A 94 -8.67 -15.26 -2.64
N THR A 95 -8.81 -16.40 -1.96
CA THR A 95 -10.12 -16.95 -1.55
C THR A 95 -10.51 -16.56 -0.12
N ARG A 96 -9.53 -16.26 0.73
CA ARG A 96 -9.72 -15.82 2.12
C ARG A 96 -8.61 -14.86 2.50
N TRP A 97 -8.98 -13.73 3.06
CA TRP A 97 -8.04 -12.73 3.57
C TRP A 97 -8.19 -12.59 5.08
N ALA A 98 -7.08 -12.58 5.81
CA ALA A 98 -7.07 -12.38 7.26
C ALA A 98 -7.65 -11.01 7.66
N SER A 99 -8.33 -10.93 8.81
CA SER A 99 -8.91 -9.66 9.30
C SER A 99 -7.88 -8.58 9.61
N ARG A 100 -6.63 -8.97 9.88
CA ARG A 100 -5.46 -8.10 10.01
C ARG A 100 -4.27 -8.75 9.33
N GLU A 101 -3.47 -7.96 8.63
CA GLU A 101 -2.24 -8.40 7.99
C GLU A 101 -1.11 -7.39 8.25
N ILE A 102 0.10 -7.90 8.41
CA ILE A 102 1.32 -7.12 8.50
C ILE A 102 2.22 -7.57 7.36
N LEU A 103 2.68 -6.63 6.55
CA LEU A 103 3.65 -6.85 5.49
C LEU A 103 4.93 -6.08 5.83
N CYS A 104 6.01 -6.83 6.00
CA CYS A 104 7.34 -6.29 6.18
C CYS A 104 8.06 -6.35 4.83
N ASP A 105 8.09 -5.25 4.11
CA ASP A 105 8.84 -5.15 2.86
C ASP A 105 10.23 -4.56 3.14
N ARG A 106 10.99 -4.26 2.10
CA ARG A 106 12.39 -3.81 2.18
C ARG A 106 12.54 -2.38 2.66
N ASN A 107 11.62 -1.51 2.27
CA ASN A 107 11.68 -0.06 2.49
C ASN A 107 10.49 0.49 3.29
N TYR A 108 9.49 -0.34 3.61
CA TYR A 108 8.36 0.02 4.46
C TYR A 108 7.80 -1.18 5.22
N MET A 109 7.12 -0.87 6.31
CA MET A 109 6.21 -1.75 7.04
C MET A 109 4.77 -1.34 6.70
N GLU A 110 3.90 -2.31 6.44
CA GLU A 110 2.49 -2.10 6.16
C GLU A 110 1.65 -2.90 7.15
N VAL A 111 0.58 -2.28 7.65
CA VAL A 111 -0.46 -2.98 8.40
C VAL A 111 -1.81 -2.65 7.77
N SER A 112 -2.60 -3.69 7.56
CA SER A 112 -3.99 -3.55 7.12
C SER A 112 -4.94 -4.22 8.10
N ARG A 113 -6.12 -3.63 8.29
CA ARG A 113 -7.18 -4.21 9.12
C ARG A 113 -8.53 -4.02 8.46
N HIS A 114 -9.35 -5.07 8.54
CA HIS A 114 -10.72 -5.05 8.10
C HIS A 114 -11.53 -4.02 8.92
N ILE A 115 -12.26 -3.17 8.21
CA ILE A 115 -13.25 -2.24 8.75
C ILE A 115 -14.64 -2.74 8.31
N ALA A 116 -15.65 -2.60 9.16
CA ALA A 116 -16.98 -3.04 8.80
C ALA A 116 -17.47 -2.21 7.61
N SER A 117 -17.77 -2.89 6.49
CA SER A 117 -18.49 -2.30 5.37
C SER A 117 -19.91 -1.95 5.82
N SER A 118 -20.44 -0.82 5.34
CA SER A 118 -21.84 -0.39 5.57
C SER A 118 -22.88 -1.44 5.20
N ASP A 119 -22.53 -2.39 4.34
CA ASP A 119 -23.50 -3.29 3.71
C ASP A 119 -23.75 -4.57 4.53
N ALA A 120 -22.97 -4.82 5.58
CA ALA A 120 -23.07 -6.03 6.39
C ALA A 120 -24.18 -5.99 7.46
N GLU A 121 -24.77 -4.82 7.78
CA GLU A 121 -25.76 -4.70 8.86
C GLU A 121 -27.23 -4.55 8.41
N VAL A 122 -27.54 -4.58 7.10
CA VAL A 122 -28.94 -4.44 6.63
C VAL A 122 -29.71 -5.78 6.59
N LYS A 123 -29.09 -6.91 6.94
CA LYS A 123 -29.83 -8.18 7.11
C LYS A 123 -30.44 -8.30 8.51
N GLY A 124 -31.37 -7.40 8.80
CA GLY A 124 -32.09 -7.43 10.06
C GLY A 124 -33.19 -6.40 10.24
N GLN A 125 -34.11 -6.23 9.26
CA GLN A 125 -35.56 -6.02 9.46
C GLN A 125 -36.25 -5.32 8.26
N THR A 126 -37.21 -6.04 7.67
CA THR A 126 -38.46 -5.60 7.01
C THR A 126 -38.48 -4.60 5.83
N GLN A 127 -38.98 -5.16 4.72
CA GLN A 127 -39.97 -4.64 3.76
C GLN A 127 -39.53 -3.69 2.62
N ALA A 128 -39.87 -4.17 1.42
CA ALA A 128 -39.82 -3.59 0.09
C ALA A 128 -40.06 -2.08 -0.01
N VAL A 129 -39.31 -1.42 -0.90
CA VAL A 129 -39.83 -0.80 -2.15
C VAL A 129 -38.69 -0.05 -2.88
N LYS A 130 -38.65 -0.27 -4.20
CA LYS A 130 -38.00 0.49 -5.30
C LYS A 130 -36.49 0.34 -5.54
N GLU A 131 -36.21 -0.39 -6.62
CA GLU A 131 -35.08 -0.17 -7.52
C GLU A 131 -34.87 1.33 -7.78
N ILE A 132 -33.67 1.80 -7.45
CA ILE A 132 -33.11 3.01 -8.04
C ILE A 132 -31.77 2.55 -8.62
N ASN A 133 -31.69 2.55 -9.94
CA ASN A 133 -30.45 2.34 -10.68
C ASN A 133 -29.41 3.38 -10.24
N ALA A 134 -28.53 2.99 -9.33
CA ALA A 134 -27.36 3.78 -8.98
C ALA A 134 -26.19 3.27 -9.83
N ILE A 135 -25.75 4.14 -10.73
CA ILE A 135 -24.49 4.06 -11.46
C ILE A 135 -23.38 3.85 -10.42
N PRO A 136 -22.45 2.88 -10.57
CA PRO A 136 -21.38 2.69 -9.62
C PRO A 136 -20.41 3.87 -9.77
N ASP A 137 -20.56 4.85 -8.90
CA ASP A 137 -19.76 6.06 -8.91
C ASP A 137 -18.35 5.71 -8.41
N ALA A 138 -17.38 5.89 -9.30
CA ALA A 138 -15.98 5.74 -9.03
C ALA A 138 -15.49 7.00 -8.30
N SER A 139 -15.34 6.96 -6.97
CA SER A 139 -14.41 7.80 -6.20
C SER A 139 -14.52 7.51 -4.69
N GLY A 140 -13.41 7.11 -4.07
CA GLY A 140 -13.30 6.65 -2.68
C GLY A 140 -13.56 7.69 -1.58
N ALA A 141 -14.76 8.27 -1.53
CA ALA A 141 -15.16 9.24 -0.51
C ALA A 141 -15.86 8.62 0.72
N ALA A 142 -16.18 7.32 0.71
CA ALA A 142 -16.96 6.70 1.79
C ALA A 142 -16.16 6.56 3.11
N HIS A 143 -14.83 6.50 3.06
CA HIS A 143 -13.99 6.24 4.24
C HIS A 143 -12.71 7.10 4.31
N SER A 144 -12.77 8.40 4.03
CA SER A 144 -11.58 9.26 4.09
C SER A 144 -10.96 9.26 5.51
N ILE A 145 -9.67 8.95 5.60
CA ILE A 145 -8.85 9.12 6.81
C ILE A 145 -8.62 10.62 6.99
N TRP A 146 -8.90 11.17 8.18
CA TRP A 146 -8.66 12.59 8.44
C TRP A 146 -7.51 12.82 9.43
N LYS A 147 -7.20 11.85 10.29
CA LYS A 147 -6.11 11.95 11.27
C LYS A 147 -5.48 10.59 11.56
N LEU A 148 -4.17 10.61 11.78
CA LEU A 148 -3.38 9.52 12.34
C LEU A 148 -2.76 10.01 13.65
N THR A 149 -2.76 9.15 14.66
CA THR A 149 -2.03 9.40 15.92
C THR A 149 -1.04 8.26 16.13
N PHE A 150 0.24 8.55 15.95
CA PHE A 150 1.34 7.62 16.20
C PHE A 150 1.70 7.60 17.69
N TYR A 151 1.87 6.40 18.23
CA TYR A 151 2.24 6.19 19.62
C TYR A 151 3.74 5.99 19.74
N THR A 152 4.41 7.09 20.04
CA THR A 152 5.80 7.16 20.50
C THR A 152 5.80 7.55 22.00
N PRO A 153 6.96 7.71 22.67
CA PRO A 153 6.98 8.25 24.04
C PRO A 153 6.22 9.58 24.21
N GLU A 154 6.18 10.40 23.15
CA GLU A 154 5.36 11.62 23.07
C GLU A 154 4.43 11.54 21.85
N PRO A 155 3.14 11.18 22.01
CA PRO A 155 2.25 10.89 20.89
C PRO A 155 2.20 11.99 19.83
N VAL A 156 2.41 11.60 18.57
CA VAL A 156 2.42 12.52 17.43
C VAL A 156 1.12 12.36 16.64
N SER A 157 0.39 13.45 16.43
CA SER A 157 -0.83 13.44 15.61
C SER A 157 -0.62 14.24 14.34
N MET A 158 -1.01 13.67 13.21
CA MET A 158 -0.90 14.28 11.89
C MET A 158 -2.24 14.14 11.16
N VAL A 159 -2.65 15.17 10.42
CA VAL A 159 -3.69 14.95 9.40
C VAL A 159 -3.11 14.12 8.25
N LEU A 160 -3.97 13.48 7.43
CA LEU A 160 -3.51 12.59 6.35
C LEU A 160 -2.43 13.21 5.47
N ARG A 161 -2.62 14.47 5.04
CA ARG A 161 -1.66 15.19 4.20
C ARG A 161 -0.31 15.42 4.89
N GLU A 162 -0.29 15.68 6.19
CA GLU A 162 0.95 15.86 6.95
C GLU A 162 1.70 14.53 7.05
N ALA A 163 0.97 13.43 7.27
CA ALA A 163 1.55 12.09 7.29
C ALA A 163 2.15 11.71 5.91
N GLU A 164 1.44 12.00 4.82
CA GLU A 164 1.95 11.83 3.46
C GLU A 164 3.19 12.70 3.20
N GLN A 165 3.22 13.94 3.67
CA GLN A 165 4.41 14.79 3.56
C GLN A 165 5.59 14.27 4.39
N ALA A 166 5.32 13.59 5.51
CA ALA A 166 6.30 12.96 6.37
C ALA A 166 6.79 11.58 5.87
N GLY A 167 6.26 11.07 4.75
CA GLY A 167 6.70 9.77 4.20
C GLY A 167 5.75 8.60 4.46
N TYR A 168 4.69 8.78 5.24
CA TYR A 168 3.73 7.73 5.55
C TYR A 168 2.72 7.53 4.43
N GLY A 169 2.27 6.29 4.25
CA GLY A 169 1.12 5.98 3.39
C GLY A 169 -0.08 5.64 4.25
N ALA A 170 -1.26 6.15 3.92
CA ALA A 170 -2.49 5.67 4.55
C ALA A 170 -3.66 5.76 3.58
N MET A 171 -4.49 4.72 3.56
CA MET A 171 -5.66 4.68 2.70
C MET A 171 -6.74 3.78 3.26
N THR A 172 -7.94 3.92 2.72
CA THR A 172 -9.04 3.01 2.93
C THR A 172 -9.46 2.37 1.62
N THR A 173 -9.82 1.10 1.69
CA THR A 173 -10.58 0.40 0.65
C THR A 173 -12.05 0.33 1.07
N SER A 174 -12.88 -0.37 0.31
CA SER A 174 -14.27 -0.68 0.71
C SER A 174 -14.37 -1.51 1.99
N THR A 175 -13.32 -2.24 2.35
CA THR A 175 -13.31 -3.25 3.42
C THR A 175 -12.16 -3.09 4.42
N ARG A 176 -11.16 -2.25 4.13
CA ARG A 176 -9.93 -2.16 4.94
C ARG A 176 -9.46 -0.74 5.16
N LEU A 177 -8.73 -0.57 6.26
CA LEU A 177 -7.83 0.55 6.47
C LEU A 177 -6.38 0.04 6.43
N VAL A 178 -5.51 0.79 5.75
CA VAL A 178 -4.11 0.46 5.52
C VAL A 178 -3.25 1.63 5.98
N VAL A 179 -2.17 1.35 6.73
CA VAL A 179 -1.14 2.33 7.08
C VAL A 179 0.23 1.74 6.77
N ARG A 180 1.11 2.57 6.20
CA ARG A 180 2.49 2.27 5.87
C ARG A 180 3.42 3.26 6.54
N ALA A 181 4.46 2.71 7.15
CA ALA A 181 5.58 3.47 7.69
C ALA A 181 6.86 3.03 6.98
N PRO A 182 7.64 3.96 6.41
CA PRO A 182 9.04 3.68 6.09
C PRO A 182 9.80 3.19 7.33
N TYR A 183 10.88 2.43 7.13
CA TYR A 183 11.79 2.13 8.23
C TYR A 183 12.62 3.35 8.63
N ASN A 184 13.14 3.34 9.86
CA ASN A 184 13.97 4.38 10.47
C ASN A 184 13.31 5.76 10.52
N THR A 185 12.03 5.81 10.85
CA THR A 185 11.28 7.08 11.03
C THR A 185 11.27 7.55 12.47
N ALA A 186 10.86 8.79 12.73
CA ALA A 186 10.78 9.31 14.10
C ALA A 186 9.65 8.64 14.91
N GLU A 187 8.61 8.15 14.23
CA GLU A 187 7.44 7.51 14.83
C GLU A 187 7.56 5.97 14.96
N THR A 188 8.73 5.42 14.65
CA THR A 188 9.04 4.00 14.85
C THR A 188 9.99 3.80 16.04
N THR A 189 9.88 2.65 16.69
CA THR A 189 10.71 2.25 17.83
C THR A 189 11.34 0.89 17.56
N SER A 190 12.58 0.70 18.05
CA SER A 190 13.20 -0.62 18.07
C SER A 190 12.80 -1.35 19.36
N GLU A 191 12.24 -2.56 19.22
CA GLU A 191 11.89 -3.45 20.32
C GLU A 191 12.62 -4.79 20.13
N GLU A 192 13.17 -5.37 21.20
CA GLU A 192 13.74 -6.72 21.17
C GLU A 192 12.66 -7.74 21.53
N VAL A 193 12.42 -8.72 20.67
CA VAL A 193 11.46 -9.80 20.89
C VAL A 193 12.17 -11.14 20.71
N ASP A 194 12.33 -11.89 21.80
CA ASP A 194 13.01 -13.20 21.82
C ASP A 194 14.38 -13.19 21.11
N GLY A 195 15.17 -12.13 21.32
CA GLY A 195 16.49 -11.96 20.71
C GLY A 195 16.49 -11.44 19.26
N VAL A 196 15.32 -11.15 18.68
CA VAL A 196 15.19 -10.54 17.35
C VAL A 196 14.91 -9.04 17.51
N SER A 197 15.74 -8.21 16.87
CA SER A 197 15.51 -6.76 16.81
C SER A 197 14.38 -6.46 15.81
N MET A 198 13.27 -5.93 16.32
CA MET A 198 12.08 -5.57 15.55
C MET A 198 11.95 -4.05 15.52
N GLU A 199 11.66 -3.50 14.35
CA GLU A 199 11.16 -2.14 14.23
C GLU A 199 9.64 -2.16 14.28
N VAL A 200 9.07 -1.25 15.08
CA VAL A 200 7.65 -1.24 15.42
C VAL A 200 7.09 0.15 15.23
N PHE A 201 5.90 0.25 14.63
CA PHE A 201 5.07 1.44 14.75
C PHE A 201 3.68 1.06 15.27
N ARG A 202 3.07 1.99 16.01
CA ARG A 202 1.74 1.87 16.59
C ARG A 202 0.96 3.13 16.25
N VAL A 203 -0.25 3.00 15.74
CA VAL A 203 -1.02 4.13 15.23
C VAL A 203 -2.52 3.92 15.42
N SER A 204 -3.23 4.97 15.81
CA SER A 204 -4.69 5.04 15.67
C SER A 204 -5.04 5.82 14.42
N ALA A 205 -5.83 5.21 13.53
CA ALA A 205 -6.38 5.88 12.37
C ALA A 205 -7.83 6.28 12.62
N TYR A 206 -8.10 7.57 12.42
CA TYR A 206 -9.44 8.16 12.54
C TYR A 206 -9.99 8.38 11.14
N TYR A 207 -11.12 7.74 10.84
CA TYR A 207 -11.69 7.69 9.49
C TYR A 207 -13.20 7.91 9.53
N LYS A 208 -13.75 8.40 8.42
CA LYS A 208 -15.19 8.56 8.27
C LYS A 208 -15.85 7.18 8.14
N ALA A 209 -16.83 6.90 8.99
CA ALA A 209 -17.62 5.67 8.97
C ALA A 209 -19.10 6.00 8.66
N PRO A 210 -19.93 5.01 8.27
CA PRO A 210 -21.32 5.25 7.89
C PRO A 210 -22.15 5.91 9.00
N TYR A 211 -21.85 5.59 10.26
CA TYR A 211 -22.55 6.09 11.45
C TYR A 211 -21.75 7.14 12.24
N GLY A 212 -20.80 7.82 11.61
CA GLY A 212 -20.02 8.89 12.23
C GLY A 212 -18.51 8.68 12.11
N LEU A 213 -17.82 8.70 13.24
CA LEU A 213 -16.36 8.58 13.28
C LEU A 213 -15.93 7.18 13.70
N GLY A 214 -15.14 6.52 12.85
CA GLY A 214 -14.45 5.28 13.17
C GLY A 214 -13.05 5.56 13.70
N VAL A 215 -12.62 4.75 14.67
CA VAL A 215 -11.23 4.69 15.13
C VAL A 215 -10.76 3.25 15.06
N VAL A 216 -9.55 3.04 14.56
CA VAL A 216 -8.94 1.72 14.52
C VAL A 216 -7.48 1.81 14.95
N ASP A 217 -7.12 0.96 15.90
CA ASP A 217 -5.74 0.81 16.36
C ASP A 217 -5.02 -0.23 15.52
N LEU A 218 -3.82 0.13 15.08
CA LEU A 218 -2.97 -0.61 14.18
C LEU A 218 -1.55 -0.64 14.71
N ALA A 219 -0.84 -1.73 14.43
CA ALA A 219 0.58 -1.82 14.69
C ALA A 219 1.23 -2.79 13.70
N ALA A 220 2.47 -2.50 13.32
CA ALA A 220 3.34 -3.44 12.63
C ALA A 220 4.60 -3.63 13.47
N ALA A 221 5.17 -4.83 13.43
CA ALA A 221 6.47 -5.14 13.99
C ALA A 221 7.21 -5.99 12.96
N CYS A 222 8.36 -5.49 12.48
CA CYS A 222 9.11 -6.10 11.39
C CYS A 222 10.58 -6.29 11.77
N PRO A 223 11.19 -7.43 11.43
CA PRO A 223 12.58 -7.68 11.78
C PRO A 223 13.51 -6.74 11.02
N THR A 224 14.50 -6.20 11.72
CA THR A 224 15.52 -5.28 11.16
C THR A 224 16.84 -5.98 10.81
N GLY A 225 16.96 -7.27 11.13
CA GLY A 225 18.12 -8.08 10.77
C GLY A 225 18.10 -8.44 9.29
N LYS A 226 19.26 -8.36 8.63
CA LYS A 226 19.45 -8.92 7.28
C LYS A 226 19.29 -10.44 7.37
N SER A 227 18.22 -10.98 6.79
CA SER A 227 18.14 -12.39 6.39
C SER A 227 19.06 -12.64 5.21
#